data_AF-A0A316V7V7-F1
#
_entry.id   AF-A0A316V7V7-F1
#
_cell.length_a   1.000
_cell.length_b   1.000
_cell.length_c   1.000
_cell.angle_alpha   90.00
_cell.angle_beta   90.00
_cell.angle_gamma   90.00
#
_symmetry.space_group_name_H-M   'P 1'
#
loop_
_entity.id
_entity.type
_entity.pdbx_description
1 polymer ?
#
loop_
_entity_poly.entity_id
_entity_poly.type
_entity_poly.pdbx_seq_one_letter_code
_entity_poly.pdbx_strand_id
1 'polypeptide(L)'
;MIQSLKDPHQASSHVFSLCFEESTILFVLVLLEATGRLSTQALRRNWTFSLISVVVLAALLIPLCICLLITFRISSATPLQRVLFAIPAFAIWSIIFVNVPLPAALAHTTGLLDAALARMALLGVILIGILSGSAAASSAYDTYEAFFAKRKPRPVTASEVQGAESSFTRTCADLAARRRQLEQVRDAPANPNDQTGLLGRMWGSSQRSKEIKSLSQEIFGLETLAGAMRDDLDKLRTRHRDGKWAKTIQGKILLGAGHLFSVYCVWRVLLAALSLAILGYKEQAPPDFVSLSLAYLVKYVNVNIDLAAWTRLFGLLFVGALIVIRMRFVLANLSTFFRAASTGISTSFLVLFLAEVLTIYLLATLIQLRVSLPSKYSDASRPLLATLPSFNVVFGSAFDGTFLISAIATGAWRWYSSMDDLEHSNW
;
A
#
# COMPACT_ATOMS: atom_id res chain seq x y z
N MET A 1 -3.75 27.71 13.37
CA MET A 1 -2.62 26.83 12.99
C MET A 1 -1.80 26.37 14.20
N ILE A 2 -1.42 27.25 15.14
CA ILE A 2 -0.58 26.88 16.32
C ILE A 2 -1.31 26.03 17.38
N GLN A 3 -2.63 26.20 17.56
CA GLN A 3 -3.43 25.34 18.46
C GLN A 3 -3.71 23.92 17.92
N SER A 4 -3.61 23.71 16.60
CA SER A 4 -3.84 22.41 15.94
C SER A 4 -2.69 21.41 16.18
N LEU A 5 -1.53 21.90 16.63
CA LEU A 5 -0.37 21.09 17.01
C LEU A 5 -0.56 20.34 18.35
N LYS A 6 -1.66 20.55 19.07
CA LYS A 6 -1.93 19.85 20.33
C LYS A 6 -2.37 18.39 20.12
N ASP A 7 -3.00 18.10 18.99
CA ASP A 7 -3.45 16.76 18.61
C ASP A 7 -2.68 16.24 17.37
N PRO A 8 -1.79 15.23 17.51
CA PRO A 8 -1.01 14.70 16.40
C PRO A 8 -1.88 14.11 15.26
N HIS A 9 -3.11 13.71 15.58
CA HIS A 9 -4.10 13.24 14.61
C HIS A 9 -4.64 14.38 13.72
N GLN A 10 -4.92 15.55 14.29
CA GLN A 10 -5.40 16.69 13.50
C GLN A 10 -4.29 17.24 12.61
N ALA A 11 -3.09 17.39 13.16
CA ALA A 11 -1.93 17.86 12.39
C ALA A 11 -1.63 16.97 11.18
N SER A 12 -1.62 15.63 11.36
CA SER A 12 -1.41 14.69 10.25
C SER A 12 -2.53 14.74 9.21
N SER A 13 -3.78 14.93 9.62
CA SER A 13 -4.91 15.11 8.70
C SER A 13 -4.80 16.40 7.88
N HIS A 14 -4.37 17.52 8.49
CA HIS A 14 -4.18 18.78 7.77
C HIS A 14 -3.03 18.69 6.75
N VAL A 15 -1.91 18.09 7.14
CA VAL A 15 -0.78 17.84 6.23
C VAL A 15 -1.23 16.97 5.07
N PHE A 16 -1.95 15.87 5.33
CA PHE A 16 -2.52 15.02 4.28
C PHE A 16 -3.44 15.79 3.32
N SER A 17 -4.38 16.57 3.85
CA SER A 17 -5.32 17.37 3.04
C SER A 17 -4.58 18.36 2.15
N LEU A 18 -3.61 19.07 2.69
CA LEU A 18 -2.84 20.09 1.97
C LEU A 18 -1.96 19.45 0.87
N CYS A 19 -1.36 18.28 1.13
CA CYS A 19 -0.61 17.54 0.12
C CYS A 19 -1.51 17.04 -1.01
N PHE A 20 -2.69 16.52 -0.66
CA PHE A 20 -3.67 16.05 -1.64
C PHE A 20 -4.20 17.19 -2.50
N GLU A 21 -4.49 18.34 -1.89
CA GLU A 21 -4.95 19.55 -2.57
C GLU A 21 -3.90 20.05 -3.57
N GLU A 22 -2.68 20.34 -3.12
CA GLU A 22 -1.61 20.88 -3.97
C GLU A 22 -1.26 19.92 -5.11
N SER A 23 -1.22 18.62 -4.82
CA SER A 23 -0.97 17.61 -5.86
C SER A 23 -2.10 17.55 -6.89
N THR A 24 -3.36 17.66 -6.46
CA THR A 24 -4.52 17.67 -7.36
C THR A 24 -4.57 18.95 -8.20
N ILE A 25 -4.23 20.10 -7.60
CA ILE A 25 -4.14 21.39 -8.30
C ILE A 25 -3.16 21.30 -9.47
N LEU A 26 -2.00 20.65 -9.31
CA LEU A 26 -1.05 20.46 -10.42
C LEU A 26 -1.70 19.77 -11.63
N PHE A 27 -2.49 18.71 -11.41
CA PHE A 27 -3.21 18.06 -12.51
C PHE A 27 -4.30 18.95 -13.10
N VAL A 28 -5.08 19.63 -12.25
CA VAL A 28 -6.11 20.56 -12.73
C VAL A 28 -5.48 21.66 -13.58
N LEU A 29 -4.32 22.18 -13.23
CA LEU A 29 -3.60 23.18 -14.02
C LEU A 29 -3.18 22.65 -15.39
N VAL A 30 -2.73 21.40 -15.49
CA VAL A 30 -2.43 20.75 -16.78
C VAL A 30 -3.70 20.61 -17.62
N LEU A 31 -4.82 20.22 -17.01
CA LEU A 31 -6.11 20.13 -17.69
C LEU A 31 -6.57 21.51 -18.19
N LEU A 32 -6.45 22.55 -17.36
CA LEU A 32 -6.80 23.92 -17.71
C LEU A 32 -5.89 24.47 -18.82
N GLU A 33 -4.59 24.15 -18.82
CA GLU A 33 -3.68 24.49 -19.92
C GLU A 33 -4.19 23.93 -21.25
N ALA A 34 -4.59 22.66 -21.25
CA ALA A 34 -5.08 21.98 -22.44
C ALA A 34 -6.38 22.60 -22.99
N THR A 35 -7.21 23.21 -22.13
CA THR A 35 -8.42 23.91 -22.60
C THR A 35 -8.14 25.25 -23.28
N GLY A 36 -6.97 25.86 -23.04
CA GLY A 36 -6.57 27.14 -23.62
C GLY A 36 -7.43 28.35 -23.21
N ARG A 37 -8.31 28.22 -22.21
CA ARG A 37 -9.27 29.27 -21.82
C ARG A 37 -8.77 30.26 -20.75
N LEU A 38 -7.66 29.97 -20.07
CA LEU A 38 -7.09 30.82 -19.02
C LEU A 38 -5.83 31.55 -19.48
N SER A 39 -5.56 32.70 -18.84
CA SER A 39 -4.31 33.46 -19.04
C SER A 39 -3.08 32.62 -18.68
N THR A 40 -2.13 32.50 -19.61
CA THR A 40 -0.90 31.70 -19.45
C THR A 40 -0.05 32.13 -18.25
N GLN A 41 -0.07 33.42 -17.89
CA GLN A 41 0.72 33.96 -16.78
C GLN A 41 0.19 33.54 -15.41
N ALA A 42 -1.13 33.61 -15.18
CA ALA A 42 -1.74 33.15 -13.93
C ALA A 42 -1.54 31.63 -13.75
N LEU A 43 -1.68 30.88 -14.84
CA LEU A 43 -1.49 29.44 -14.88
C LEU A 43 -0.05 29.04 -14.51
N ARG A 44 0.94 29.71 -15.11
CA ARG A 44 2.37 29.48 -14.81
C ARG A 44 2.73 29.86 -13.38
N ARG A 45 2.18 30.95 -12.85
CA ARG A 45 2.41 31.34 -11.45
C ARG A 45 1.85 30.31 -10.47
N ASN A 46 0.62 29.85 -10.70
CA ASN A 46 0.00 28.84 -9.85
C ASN A 46 0.73 27.49 -9.95
N TRP A 47 1.16 27.12 -11.15
CA TRP A 47 1.98 25.93 -11.39
C TRP A 47 3.29 25.96 -10.59
N THR A 48 4.05 27.04 -10.70
CA THR A 48 5.32 27.17 -9.97
C THR A 48 5.10 27.16 -8.46
N PHE A 49 4.05 27.84 -7.97
CA PHE A 49 3.70 27.82 -6.54
C PHE A 49 3.36 26.42 -6.06
N SER A 50 2.40 25.73 -6.69
CA SER A 50 2.00 24.39 -6.30
C SER A 50 3.12 23.37 -6.46
N LEU A 51 3.99 23.51 -7.47
CA LEU A 51 5.14 22.62 -7.65
C LEU A 51 6.15 22.78 -6.52
N ILE A 52 6.48 24.02 -6.13
CA ILE A 52 7.33 24.31 -4.98
C ILE A 52 6.69 23.74 -3.71
N SER A 53 5.39 24.00 -3.50
CA SER A 53 4.65 23.50 -2.34
C SER A 53 4.71 21.98 -2.25
N VAL A 54 4.40 21.25 -3.32
CA VAL A 54 4.46 19.78 -3.37
C VAL A 54 5.86 19.25 -3.06
N VAL A 55 6.90 19.85 -3.64
CA VAL A 55 8.30 19.43 -3.39
C VAL A 55 8.69 19.70 -1.93
N VAL A 56 8.34 20.85 -1.36
CA VAL A 56 8.61 21.18 0.06
C VAL A 56 7.83 20.25 1.00
N LEU A 57 6.58 19.93 0.66
CA LEU A 57 5.75 19.05 1.46
C LEU A 57 6.33 17.65 1.53
N ALA A 58 6.66 17.08 0.37
CA ALA A 58 7.17 15.72 0.27
C ALA A 58 8.63 15.61 0.75
N ALA A 59 9.50 16.55 0.36
CA ALA A 59 10.91 16.48 0.70
C ALA A 59 11.27 17.11 2.05
N LEU A 60 10.36 17.77 2.78
CA LEU A 60 10.72 18.38 4.07
C LEU A 60 9.62 18.19 5.11
N LEU A 61 8.39 18.63 4.82
CA LEU A 61 7.34 18.71 5.84
C LEU A 61 6.89 17.34 6.32
N ILE A 62 6.53 16.42 5.40
CA ILE A 62 6.03 15.09 5.76
C ILE A 62 7.12 14.27 6.48
N PRO A 63 8.37 14.16 5.98
CA PRO A 63 9.44 13.48 6.70
C PRO A 63 9.68 14.05 8.10
N LEU A 64 9.66 15.38 8.25
CA LEU A 64 9.80 16.04 9.55
C LEU A 64 8.65 15.67 10.50
N CYS A 65 7.41 15.67 10.01
CA CYS A 65 6.25 15.23 10.80
C CYS A 65 6.36 13.75 11.21
N ILE A 66 6.85 12.88 10.33
CA ILE A 66 7.09 11.47 10.64
C ILE A 66 8.17 11.32 11.72
N CYS A 67 9.30 12.01 11.58
CA CYS A 67 10.37 12.01 12.58
C CYS A 67 9.87 12.48 13.95
N LEU A 68 9.07 13.55 13.99
CA LEU A 68 8.46 14.01 15.22
C LEU A 68 7.54 12.95 15.85
N LEU A 69 6.65 12.32 15.06
CA LEU A 69 5.75 11.26 15.55
C LEU A 69 6.49 10.04 16.13
N ILE A 70 7.62 9.65 15.52
CA ILE A 70 8.45 8.56 16.06
C ILE A 70 8.98 8.94 17.44
N THR A 71 9.43 10.18 17.62
CA THR A 71 9.91 10.67 18.92
C THR A 71 8.80 10.72 19.99
N PHE A 72 7.55 11.02 19.61
CA PHE A 72 6.41 10.96 20.55
C PHE A 72 6.17 9.56 21.14
N ARG A 73 6.60 8.49 20.45
CA ARG A 73 6.41 7.11 20.93
C ARG A 73 7.46 6.68 21.97
N ILE A 74 8.64 7.29 21.95
CA ILE A 74 9.82 6.79 22.67
C ILE A 74 10.02 7.48 24.02
N SER A 75 9.45 8.67 24.26
CA SER A 75 9.80 9.46 25.45
C SER A 75 8.65 10.27 26.08
N SER A 76 8.52 10.19 27.40
CA SER A 76 7.72 11.11 28.24
C SER A 76 8.38 12.50 28.42
N ALA A 77 9.24 12.90 27.49
CA ALA A 77 10.03 14.14 27.57
C ALA A 77 9.23 15.42 27.30
N THR A 78 9.80 16.57 27.66
CA THR A 78 9.29 17.92 27.36
C THR A 78 9.26 18.21 25.85
N PRO A 79 8.40 19.12 25.34
CA PRO A 79 8.29 19.40 23.90
C PRO A 79 9.62 19.82 23.25
N LEU A 80 10.48 20.53 23.98
CA LEU A 80 11.80 20.96 23.48
C LEU A 80 12.76 19.79 23.25
N GLN A 81 12.81 18.85 24.20
CA GLN A 81 13.61 17.63 24.08
C GLN A 81 13.13 16.76 22.92
N ARG A 82 11.82 16.73 22.65
CA ARG A 82 11.26 15.99 21.50
C ARG A 82 11.74 16.56 20.16
N VAL A 83 11.74 17.88 20.01
CA VAL A 83 12.29 18.52 18.81
C VAL A 83 13.77 18.20 18.67
N LEU A 84 14.52 18.24 19.77
CA LEU A 84 15.95 17.92 19.77
C LEU A 84 16.25 16.48 19.31
N PHE A 85 15.42 15.51 19.72
CA PHE A 85 15.54 14.11 19.27
C PHE A 85 15.05 13.88 17.82
N ALA A 86 14.18 14.73 17.29
CA ALA A 86 13.72 14.63 15.90
C ALA A 86 14.76 15.17 14.90
N ILE A 87 15.59 16.13 15.29
CA ILE A 87 16.66 16.71 14.45
C ILE A 87 17.60 15.64 13.87
N PRO A 88 18.21 14.72 14.66
CA PRO A 88 19.11 13.71 14.10
C PRO A 88 18.38 12.74 13.16
N ALA A 89 17.13 12.35 13.48
CA ALA A 89 16.33 11.49 12.62
C ALA A 89 16.04 12.18 11.26
N PHE A 90 15.70 13.47 11.29
CA PHE A 90 15.48 14.27 10.09
C PHE A 90 16.78 14.53 9.32
N ALA A 91 17.91 14.70 10.01
CA ALA A 91 19.23 14.83 9.37
C ALA A 91 19.62 13.53 8.65
N ILE A 92 19.40 12.36 9.26
CA ILE A 92 19.60 11.06 8.62
C ILE A 92 18.72 10.95 7.35
N TRP A 93 17.44 11.29 7.46
CA TRP A 93 16.54 11.31 6.30
C TRP A 93 17.05 12.25 5.20
N SER A 94 17.49 13.45 5.56
CA SER A 94 18.00 14.46 4.61
C SER A 94 19.29 13.99 3.92
N ILE A 95 20.19 13.33 4.66
CA ILE A 95 21.39 12.72 4.11
C ILE A 95 21.01 11.62 3.12
N ILE A 96 20.11 10.71 3.49
CA ILE A 96 19.62 9.65 2.60
C ILE A 96 19.02 10.27 1.33
N PHE A 97 18.18 11.29 1.48
CA PHE A 97 17.53 11.98 0.36
C PHE A 97 18.53 12.63 -0.58
N VAL A 98 19.55 13.32 -0.07
CA VAL A 98 20.59 13.95 -0.91
C VAL A 98 21.48 12.92 -1.60
N ASN A 99 21.70 11.76 -0.98
CA ASN A 99 22.46 10.65 -1.57
C ASN A 99 21.68 9.86 -2.62
N VAL A 100 20.38 10.12 -2.81
CA VAL A 100 19.63 9.55 -3.94
C VAL A 100 20.29 10.01 -5.24
N PRO A 101 20.74 9.07 -6.10
CA PRO A 101 21.54 9.39 -7.27
C PRO A 101 20.72 10.26 -8.23
N LEU A 102 21.33 11.38 -8.64
CA LEU A 102 20.80 12.20 -9.70
C LEU A 102 21.11 11.54 -11.05
N PRO A 103 20.19 11.57 -12.03
CA PRO A 103 20.52 11.19 -13.39
C PRO A 103 21.73 12.01 -13.87
N ALA A 104 22.71 11.37 -14.52
CA ALA A 104 23.95 12.01 -14.96
C ALA A 104 23.72 13.29 -15.81
N ALA A 105 22.58 13.36 -16.49
CA ALA A 105 22.13 14.52 -17.27
C ALA A 105 21.85 15.80 -16.45
N LEU A 106 21.66 15.73 -15.12
CA LEU A 106 21.47 16.92 -14.25
C LEU A 106 22.66 17.22 -13.35
N ALA A 107 23.69 16.37 -13.34
CA ALA A 107 24.77 16.48 -12.35
C ALA A 107 25.53 17.83 -12.41
N HIS A 108 25.42 18.57 -13.52
CA HIS A 108 26.24 19.76 -13.79
C HIS A 108 25.46 21.07 -14.01
N THR A 109 24.12 21.09 -14.03
CA THR A 109 23.38 22.27 -14.58
C THR A 109 22.09 22.70 -13.87
N THR A 110 21.67 22.09 -12.75
CA THR A 110 20.31 22.33 -12.22
C THR A 110 20.22 23.03 -10.87
N GLY A 111 19.15 23.81 -10.68
CA GLY A 111 18.80 24.41 -9.39
C GLY A 111 18.35 23.38 -8.34
N LEU A 112 18.35 23.77 -7.06
CA LEU A 112 18.04 22.89 -5.92
C LEU A 112 16.66 22.21 -6.06
N LEU A 113 15.68 22.94 -6.60
CA LEU A 113 14.31 22.44 -6.80
C LEU A 113 14.26 21.32 -7.84
N ASP A 114 14.92 21.49 -8.98
CA ASP A 114 14.92 20.49 -10.05
C ASP A 114 15.62 19.20 -9.61
N ALA A 115 16.70 19.33 -8.82
CA ALA A 115 17.38 18.21 -8.20
C ALA A 115 16.49 17.49 -7.18
N ALA A 116 15.78 18.24 -6.31
CA ALA A 116 14.84 17.66 -5.35
C ALA A 116 13.68 16.95 -6.05
N LEU A 117 13.11 17.58 -7.08
CA LEU A 117 12.03 17.03 -7.88
C LEU A 117 12.46 15.74 -8.60
N ALA A 118 13.66 15.71 -9.20
CA ALA A 118 14.18 14.52 -9.85
C ALA A 118 14.40 13.34 -8.86
N ARG A 119 14.89 13.63 -7.64
CA ARG A 119 15.04 12.63 -6.58
C ARG A 119 13.70 12.10 -6.09
N MET A 120 12.72 12.98 -5.83
CA MET A 120 11.37 12.57 -5.44
C MET A 120 10.69 11.73 -6.52
N ALA A 121 10.85 12.11 -7.79
CA ALA A 121 10.36 11.34 -8.92
C ALA A 121 10.99 9.94 -8.98
N LEU A 122 12.30 9.83 -8.78
CA LEU A 122 13.00 8.55 -8.75
C LEU A 122 12.52 7.66 -7.61
N LEU A 123 12.38 8.22 -6.39
CA LEU A 123 11.81 7.50 -5.25
C LEU A 123 10.39 6.99 -5.54
N GLY A 124 9.58 7.79 -6.22
CA GLY A 124 8.24 7.38 -6.63
C GLY A 124 8.22 6.27 -7.65
N VAL A 125 9.09 6.37 -8.65
CA VAL A 125 9.25 5.32 -9.65
C VAL A 125 9.67 4.00 -9.00
N ILE A 126 10.63 4.03 -8.08
CA ILE A 126 11.07 2.85 -7.32
C ILE A 126 9.92 2.26 -6.50
N LEU A 127 9.17 3.10 -5.79
CA LEU A 127 8.05 2.67 -4.96
C LEU A 127 6.93 2.02 -5.80
N ILE A 128 6.57 2.64 -6.93
CA ILE A 128 5.55 2.11 -7.85
C ILE A 128 6.05 0.80 -8.47
N GLY A 129 7.33 0.73 -8.84
CA GLY A 129 7.96 -0.50 -9.32
C GLY A 129 7.78 -1.63 -8.31
N ILE A 130 8.12 -1.38 -7.04
CA ILE A 130 7.98 -2.38 -5.97
C ILE A 130 6.53 -2.83 -5.80
N LEU A 131 5.59 -1.88 -5.63
CA LEU A 131 4.17 -2.19 -5.42
C LEU A 131 3.55 -2.92 -6.61
N SER A 132 3.87 -2.47 -7.83
CA SER A 132 3.36 -3.07 -9.06
C SER A 132 3.98 -4.44 -9.33
N GLY A 133 5.25 -4.65 -9.00
CA GLY A 133 5.96 -5.92 -9.14
C GLY A 133 5.38 -6.98 -8.22
N SER A 134 5.18 -6.65 -6.94
CA SER A 134 4.54 -7.55 -5.97
C SER A 134 3.11 -7.91 -6.38
N ALA A 135 2.31 -6.93 -6.79
CA ALA A 135 0.94 -7.18 -7.23
C ALA A 135 0.89 -8.06 -8.49
N ALA A 136 1.80 -7.82 -9.45
CA ALA A 136 1.90 -8.62 -10.66
C ALA A 136 2.29 -10.08 -10.37
N ALA A 137 3.29 -10.30 -9.53
CA ALA A 137 3.70 -11.64 -9.10
C ALA A 137 2.61 -12.35 -8.30
N SER A 138 1.93 -11.64 -7.38
CA SER A 138 0.80 -12.19 -6.62
C SER A 138 -0.32 -12.66 -7.57
N SER A 139 -0.75 -11.80 -8.49
CA SER A 139 -1.80 -12.11 -9.48
C SER A 139 -1.41 -13.26 -10.43
N ALA A 140 -0.15 -13.31 -10.86
CA ALA A 140 0.40 -14.41 -11.64
C ALA A 140 0.33 -15.73 -10.86
N TYR A 141 0.75 -15.72 -9.60
CA TYR A 141 0.76 -16.88 -8.74
C TYR A 141 -0.65 -17.37 -8.40
N ASP A 142 -1.58 -16.47 -8.04
CA ASP A 142 -2.98 -16.82 -7.74
C ASP A 142 -3.66 -17.52 -8.94
N THR A 143 -3.35 -17.06 -10.15
CA THR A 143 -3.85 -17.67 -11.39
C THR A 143 -3.17 -19.00 -11.67
N TYR A 144 -1.86 -19.10 -11.44
CA TYR A 144 -1.14 -20.37 -11.56
C TYR A 144 -1.74 -21.44 -10.64
N GLU A 145 -2.02 -21.11 -9.38
CA GLU A 145 -2.68 -22.04 -8.46
C GLU A 145 -4.09 -22.42 -8.92
N ALA A 146 -4.88 -21.46 -9.39
CA ALA A 146 -6.25 -21.72 -9.85
C ALA A 146 -6.31 -22.73 -11.02
N PHE A 147 -5.33 -22.70 -11.93
CA PHE A 147 -5.31 -23.52 -13.15
C PHE A 147 -4.43 -24.78 -13.04
N PHE A 148 -3.28 -24.69 -12.39
CA PHE A 148 -2.22 -25.71 -12.43
C PHE A 148 -1.96 -26.40 -11.08
N ALA A 149 -2.54 -25.93 -9.96
CA ALA A 149 -2.37 -26.62 -8.68
C ALA A 149 -2.99 -28.03 -8.77
N LYS A 150 -2.16 -29.05 -8.47
CA LYS A 150 -2.52 -30.47 -8.52
C LYS A 150 -3.66 -30.84 -7.55
N ARG A 151 -3.87 -30.06 -6.49
CA ARG A 151 -4.99 -30.21 -5.55
C ARG A 151 -5.78 -28.90 -5.51
N LYS A 152 -6.98 -28.89 -6.11
CA LYS A 152 -7.93 -27.79 -5.88
C LYS A 152 -8.47 -27.90 -4.45
N PRO A 153 -8.47 -26.81 -3.66
CA PRO A 153 -9.08 -26.83 -2.34
C PRO A 153 -10.54 -27.26 -2.48
N ARG A 154 -10.93 -28.30 -1.73
CA ARG A 154 -12.30 -28.83 -1.72
C ARG A 154 -13.25 -27.68 -1.35
N PRO A 155 -14.38 -27.51 -2.06
CA PRO A 155 -15.34 -26.49 -1.69
C PRO A 155 -15.86 -26.77 -0.28
N VAL A 156 -15.71 -25.78 0.60
CA VAL A 156 -16.18 -25.87 1.99
C VAL A 156 -17.71 -26.00 1.98
N THR A 157 -18.21 -27.06 2.60
CA THR A 157 -19.66 -27.32 2.65
C THR A 157 -20.30 -26.55 3.81
N ALA A 158 -21.57 -26.14 3.67
CA ALA A 158 -22.29 -25.46 4.75
C ALA A 158 -22.32 -26.28 6.06
N SER A 159 -22.34 -27.62 5.95
CA SER A 159 -22.29 -28.54 7.09
C SER A 159 -20.96 -28.49 7.85
N GLU A 160 -19.83 -28.27 7.16
CA GLU A 160 -18.51 -28.16 7.78
C GLU A 160 -18.40 -26.87 8.59
N VAL A 161 -18.91 -25.76 8.05
CA VAL A 161 -18.98 -24.47 8.77
C VAL A 161 -19.87 -24.59 10.00
N GLN A 162 -21.05 -25.21 9.87
CA GLN A 162 -21.96 -25.42 10.99
C GLN A 162 -21.36 -26.35 12.05
N GLY A 163 -20.63 -27.38 11.64
CA GLY A 163 -19.88 -28.26 12.53
C GLY A 163 -18.84 -27.48 13.34
N ALA A 164 -17.99 -26.70 12.67
CA ALA A 164 -16.98 -25.87 13.33
C ALA A 164 -17.60 -24.82 14.28
N GLU A 165 -18.70 -24.19 13.87
CA GLU A 165 -19.43 -23.23 14.70
C GLU A 165 -20.02 -23.88 15.96
N SER A 166 -20.57 -25.08 15.82
CA SER A 166 -21.10 -25.84 16.97
C SER A 166 -19.99 -26.24 17.94
N SER A 167 -18.83 -26.67 17.43
CA SER A 167 -17.66 -27.00 18.24
C SER A 167 -17.11 -25.78 18.97
N PHE A 168 -16.99 -24.63 18.28
CA PHE A 168 -16.55 -23.38 18.90
C PHE A 168 -17.50 -22.92 20.01
N THR A 169 -18.82 -23.01 19.76
CA THR A 169 -19.84 -22.64 20.75
C THR A 169 -19.77 -23.53 22.01
N ARG A 170 -19.51 -24.84 21.83
CA ARG A 170 -19.29 -25.78 22.95
C ARG A 170 -18.06 -25.39 23.77
N THR A 171 -16.92 -25.13 23.12
CA THR A 171 -15.69 -24.71 23.81
C THR A 171 -15.89 -23.39 24.58
N CYS A 172 -16.64 -22.44 24.03
CA CYS A 172 -16.98 -21.20 24.75
C CYS A 172 -17.88 -21.46 25.96
N ALA A 173 -18.83 -22.41 25.86
CA ALA A 173 -19.68 -22.79 26.99
C ALA A 173 -18.87 -23.46 28.11
N ASP A 174 -17.94 -24.35 27.76
CA ASP A 174 -17.04 -25.01 28.71
C ASP A 174 -16.11 -23.99 29.39
N LEU A 175 -15.53 -23.06 28.62
CA LEU A 175 -14.72 -21.96 29.14
C LEU A 175 -15.51 -21.08 30.11
N ALA A 176 -16.77 -20.75 29.79
CA ALA A 176 -17.65 -19.99 30.68
C ALA A 176 -17.96 -20.78 31.97
N ALA A 177 -18.17 -22.09 31.86
CA ALA A 177 -18.38 -22.95 33.03
C ALA A 177 -17.14 -23.01 33.93
N ARG A 178 -15.94 -23.14 33.37
CA ARG A 178 -14.68 -23.12 34.13
C ARG A 178 -14.39 -21.77 34.78
N ARG A 179 -14.68 -20.65 34.11
CA ARG A 179 -14.58 -19.31 34.70
C ARG A 179 -15.52 -19.15 35.91
N ARG A 180 -16.76 -19.63 35.80
CA ARG A 180 -17.70 -19.64 36.94
C ARG A 180 -17.23 -20.53 38.09
N GLN A 181 -16.66 -21.70 37.80
CA GLN A 181 -16.07 -22.56 38.83
C GLN A 181 -14.89 -21.88 39.55
N LEU A 182 -14.03 -21.17 38.81
CA LEU A 182 -12.94 -20.41 39.39
C LEU A 182 -13.46 -19.30 40.32
N GLU A 183 -14.49 -18.57 39.90
CA GLU A 183 -15.15 -17.54 40.73
C GLU A 183 -15.74 -18.15 42.01
N GLN A 184 -16.44 -19.27 41.90
CA GLN A 184 -16.99 -19.99 43.06
C GLN A 184 -15.89 -20.44 44.05
N VAL A 185 -14.78 -21.01 43.55
CA VAL A 185 -13.64 -21.42 44.39
C VAL A 185 -12.90 -20.21 44.98
N ARG A 186 -12.95 -19.05 44.32
CA ARG A 186 -12.35 -17.79 44.81
C ARG A 186 -13.21 -17.09 45.85
N ASP A 187 -14.53 -17.16 45.72
CA ASP A 187 -15.49 -16.48 46.61
C ASP A 187 -15.98 -17.36 47.78
N ALA A 188 -15.72 -18.67 47.74
CA ALA A 188 -16.07 -19.57 48.84
C ALA A 188 -15.41 -19.12 50.17
N PRO A 189 -16.17 -19.04 51.28
CA PRO A 189 -15.61 -18.69 52.58
C PRO A 189 -14.57 -19.73 53.01
N ALA A 190 -13.49 -19.27 53.67
CA ALA A 190 -12.46 -20.19 54.18
C ALA A 190 -13.10 -21.16 55.19
N ASN A 191 -13.00 -22.45 54.92
CA ASN A 191 -13.57 -23.48 55.79
C ASN A 191 -12.82 -23.47 57.14
N PRO A 192 -13.51 -23.32 58.29
CA PRO A 192 -12.85 -23.27 59.60
C PRO A 192 -12.22 -24.59 60.04
N ASN A 193 -12.40 -25.67 59.28
CA ASN A 193 -11.86 -27.00 59.56
C ASN A 193 -10.43 -27.22 59.01
N ASP A 194 -9.85 -26.26 58.29
CA ASP A 194 -8.43 -26.24 57.89
C ASP A 194 -7.55 -25.77 59.06
N GLN A 195 -7.65 -26.44 60.22
CA GLN A 195 -6.68 -26.34 61.30
C GLN A 195 -5.38 -27.06 60.89
N THR A 196 -4.67 -26.48 59.93
CA THR A 196 -3.27 -26.82 59.69
C THR A 196 -2.43 -25.98 60.65
N GLY A 197 -1.69 -26.66 61.53
CA GLY A 197 -0.79 -26.04 62.49
C GLY A 197 0.17 -25.04 61.82
N LEU A 198 0.70 -24.09 62.61
CA LEU A 198 1.54 -22.97 62.17
C LEU A 198 2.71 -23.36 61.22
N LEU A 199 3.22 -24.59 61.30
CA LEU A 199 4.24 -25.14 60.40
C LEU A 199 3.74 -25.49 58.98
N GLY A 200 2.46 -25.86 58.82
CA GLY A 200 1.83 -26.13 57.52
C GLY A 200 1.55 -24.87 56.70
N ARG A 201 1.37 -23.72 57.35
CA ARG A 201 1.13 -22.42 56.68
C ARG A 201 2.36 -21.83 55.99
N MET A 202 3.58 -22.25 56.37
CA MET A 202 4.82 -21.78 55.74
C MET A 202 5.32 -22.67 54.60
N TRP A 203 4.96 -23.96 54.58
CA TRP A 203 5.47 -24.91 53.58
C TRP A 203 4.40 -25.58 52.70
N GLY A 204 3.12 -25.48 53.05
CA GLY A 204 2.01 -26.07 52.31
C GLY A 204 1.22 -25.01 51.55
N SER A 205 1.35 -24.96 50.22
CA SER A 205 0.36 -24.27 49.39
C SER A 205 -1.02 -24.89 49.70
N SER A 206 -1.94 -24.11 50.27
CA SER A 206 -3.31 -24.56 50.59
C SER A 206 -3.92 -25.32 49.40
N GLN A 207 -4.66 -26.40 49.64
CA GLN A 207 -5.31 -27.21 48.61
C GLN A 207 -6.10 -26.34 47.61
N ARG A 208 -6.77 -25.30 48.13
CA ARG A 208 -7.45 -24.25 47.37
C ARG A 208 -6.54 -23.49 46.41
N SER A 209 -5.33 -23.15 46.84
CA SER A 209 -4.35 -22.45 45.98
C SER A 209 -3.84 -23.33 44.83
N LYS A 210 -3.74 -24.65 45.04
CA LYS A 210 -3.41 -25.61 43.97
C LYS A 210 -4.56 -25.76 42.97
N GLU A 211 -5.78 -25.86 43.46
CA GLU A 211 -7.00 -25.93 42.65
C GLU A 211 -7.19 -24.65 41.81
N ILE A 212 -7.03 -23.46 42.40
CA ILE A 212 -7.07 -22.18 41.67
C ILE A 212 -6.01 -22.13 40.56
N LYS A 213 -4.78 -22.56 40.84
CA LYS A 213 -3.71 -22.61 39.83
C LYS A 213 -4.04 -23.59 38.70
N SER A 214 -4.56 -24.77 39.04
CA SER A 214 -4.98 -25.78 38.05
C SER A 214 -6.11 -25.27 37.16
N LEU A 215 -7.17 -24.70 37.74
CA LEU A 215 -8.29 -24.10 36.99
C LEU A 215 -7.83 -22.92 36.14
N SER A 216 -6.93 -22.07 36.65
CA SER A 216 -6.37 -20.95 35.88
C SER A 216 -5.58 -21.43 34.67
N GLN A 217 -4.81 -22.53 34.81
CA GLN A 217 -4.09 -23.14 33.71
C GLN A 217 -5.03 -23.80 32.69
N GLU A 218 -6.09 -24.46 33.15
CA GLU A 218 -7.12 -25.03 32.27
C GLU A 218 -7.85 -23.93 31.47
N ILE A 219 -8.23 -22.82 32.13
CA ILE A 219 -8.85 -21.66 31.47
C ILE A 219 -7.91 -21.06 30.42
N PHE A 220 -6.62 -20.91 30.74
CA PHE A 220 -5.64 -20.39 29.77
C PHE A 220 -5.51 -21.30 28.55
N GLY A 221 -5.50 -22.63 28.75
CA GLY A 221 -5.50 -23.61 27.66
C GLY A 221 -6.76 -23.54 26.80
N LEU A 222 -7.94 -23.48 27.44
CA LEU A 222 -9.23 -23.34 26.73
C LEU A 222 -9.35 -22.01 25.99
N GLU A 223 -8.81 -20.92 26.53
CA GLU A 223 -8.80 -19.60 25.89
C GLU A 223 -7.92 -19.60 24.63
N THR A 224 -6.75 -20.24 24.71
CA THR A 224 -5.87 -20.43 23.54
C THR A 224 -6.55 -21.30 22.47
N LEU A 225 -7.18 -22.41 22.87
CA LEU A 225 -7.93 -23.28 21.96
C LEU A 225 -9.11 -22.54 21.31
N ALA A 226 -9.89 -21.78 22.10
CA ALA A 226 -11.00 -20.99 21.59
C ALA A 226 -10.52 -19.92 20.59
N GLY A 227 -9.38 -19.29 20.84
CA GLY A 227 -8.73 -18.38 19.89
C GLY A 227 -8.40 -19.07 18.57
N ALA A 228 -7.73 -20.22 18.62
CA ALA A 228 -7.39 -20.99 17.41
C ALA A 228 -8.63 -21.48 16.64
N MET A 229 -9.67 -21.95 17.36
CA MET A 229 -10.95 -22.37 16.74
C MET A 229 -11.69 -21.20 16.11
N ARG A 230 -11.62 -20.01 16.70
CA ARG A 230 -12.20 -18.79 16.12
C ARG A 230 -11.51 -18.44 14.81
N ASP A 231 -10.19 -18.45 14.79
CA ASP A 231 -9.42 -18.15 13.58
C ASP A 231 -9.70 -19.15 12.46
N ASP A 232 -9.82 -20.44 12.80
CA ASP A 232 -10.20 -21.48 11.83
C ASP A 232 -11.64 -21.31 11.32
N LEU A 233 -12.58 -20.99 12.21
CA LEU A 233 -13.97 -20.70 11.83
C LEU A 233 -14.08 -19.50 10.89
N ASP A 234 -13.32 -18.43 11.15
CA ASP A 234 -13.29 -17.24 10.30
C ASP A 234 -12.66 -17.56 8.92
N LYS A 235 -11.64 -18.42 8.87
CA LYS A 235 -11.08 -18.95 7.60
C LYS A 235 -12.11 -19.78 6.83
N LEU A 236 -12.83 -20.69 7.48
CA LEU A 236 -13.88 -21.51 6.86
C LEU A 236 -15.05 -20.66 6.33
N ARG A 237 -15.52 -19.68 7.11
CA ARG A 237 -16.56 -18.73 6.70
C ARG A 237 -16.14 -17.91 5.49
N THR A 238 -14.88 -17.44 5.48
CA THR A 238 -14.33 -16.69 4.35
C THR A 238 -14.29 -17.55 3.09
N ARG A 239 -13.71 -18.76 3.16
CA ARG A 239 -13.68 -19.71 2.02
C ARG A 239 -15.08 -20.08 1.51
N HIS A 240 -16.04 -20.26 2.41
CA HIS A 240 -17.42 -20.56 2.03
C HIS A 240 -18.12 -19.36 1.35
N ARG A 241 -17.89 -18.14 1.87
CA ARG A 241 -18.39 -16.91 1.24
C ARG A 241 -17.77 -16.72 -0.15
N ASP A 242 -16.47 -16.92 -0.28
CA ASP A 242 -15.74 -16.77 -1.54
C ASP A 242 -16.20 -17.82 -2.57
N GLY A 243 -16.45 -19.05 -2.13
CA GLY A 243 -17.02 -20.10 -2.97
C GLY A 243 -18.45 -19.80 -3.45
N LYS A 244 -19.28 -19.13 -2.63
CA LYS A 244 -20.60 -18.63 -3.05
C LYS A 244 -20.46 -17.44 -3.99
N TRP A 245 -19.57 -16.50 -3.68
CA TRP A 245 -19.31 -15.30 -4.48
C TRP A 245 -18.84 -15.68 -5.90
N ALA A 246 -17.92 -16.63 -6.03
CA ALA A 246 -17.41 -17.09 -7.31
C ALA A 246 -18.48 -17.69 -8.24
N LYS A 247 -19.61 -18.17 -7.69
CA LYS A 247 -20.74 -18.69 -8.48
C LYS A 247 -21.65 -17.59 -9.04
N THR A 248 -21.62 -16.39 -8.44
CA THR A 248 -22.43 -15.25 -8.90
C THR A 248 -21.94 -14.73 -10.25
N ILE A 249 -22.83 -14.11 -11.04
CA ILE A 249 -22.46 -13.53 -12.34
C ILE A 249 -21.38 -12.46 -12.16
N GLN A 250 -21.54 -11.59 -11.16
CA GLN A 250 -20.56 -10.57 -10.80
C GLN A 250 -19.21 -11.19 -10.41
N GLY A 251 -19.23 -12.27 -9.62
CA GLY A 251 -18.04 -13.03 -9.25
C GLY A 251 -17.33 -13.65 -10.45
N LYS A 252 -18.08 -14.28 -11.38
CA LYS A 252 -17.51 -14.86 -12.61
C LYS A 252 -16.83 -13.81 -13.49
N ILE A 253 -17.48 -12.65 -13.68
CA ILE A 253 -16.92 -11.55 -14.47
C ILE A 253 -15.64 -11.04 -13.82
N LEU A 254 -15.64 -10.81 -12.50
CA LEU A 254 -14.49 -10.28 -11.78
C LEU A 254 -13.32 -11.29 -11.75
N LEU A 255 -13.62 -12.58 -11.62
CA LEU A 255 -12.62 -13.66 -11.68
C LEU A 255 -11.99 -13.74 -13.08
N GLY A 256 -12.81 -13.66 -14.13
CA GLY A 256 -12.33 -13.60 -15.52
C GLY A 256 -11.45 -12.37 -15.79
N ALA A 257 -11.85 -11.20 -15.28
CA ALA A 257 -11.04 -9.99 -15.36
C ALA A 257 -9.70 -10.14 -14.61
N GLY A 258 -9.70 -10.81 -13.45
CA GLY A 258 -8.50 -11.15 -12.70
C GLY A 258 -7.54 -12.04 -13.49
N HIS A 259 -8.05 -13.07 -14.17
CA HIS A 259 -7.23 -13.93 -15.03
C HIS A 259 -6.66 -13.19 -16.24
N LEU A 260 -7.45 -12.33 -16.89
CA LEU A 260 -6.95 -11.49 -17.98
C LEU A 260 -5.84 -10.55 -17.49
N PHE A 261 -6.03 -9.94 -16.31
CA PHE A 261 -5.04 -9.09 -15.67
C PHE A 261 -3.76 -9.88 -15.34
N SER A 262 -3.88 -11.12 -14.90
CA SER A 262 -2.74 -12.01 -14.65
C SER A 262 -1.92 -12.30 -15.92
N VAL A 263 -2.58 -12.60 -17.04
CA VAL A 263 -1.91 -12.76 -18.35
C VAL A 263 -1.17 -11.48 -18.73
N TYR A 264 -1.80 -10.31 -18.53
CA TYR A 264 -1.14 -9.02 -18.72
C TYR A 264 0.08 -8.82 -17.79
N CYS A 265 0.00 -9.23 -16.53
CA CYS A 265 1.10 -9.17 -15.57
C CYS A 265 2.29 -10.02 -16.02
N VAL A 266 2.06 -11.27 -16.45
CA VAL A 266 3.11 -12.16 -16.99
C VAL A 266 3.75 -11.53 -18.22
N TRP A 267 2.93 -11.04 -19.15
CA TRP A 267 3.42 -10.33 -20.33
C TRP A 267 4.26 -9.10 -19.96
N ARG A 268 3.84 -8.32 -18.94
CA ARG A 268 4.61 -7.14 -18.51
C ARG A 268 5.93 -7.51 -17.83
N VAL A 269 5.97 -8.59 -17.06
CA VAL A 269 7.22 -9.13 -16.50
C VAL A 269 8.18 -9.54 -17.61
N LEU A 270 7.69 -10.22 -18.65
CA LEU A 270 8.50 -10.57 -19.82
C LEU A 270 9.02 -9.34 -20.55
N LEU A 271 8.16 -8.33 -20.78
CA LEU A 271 8.58 -7.06 -21.39
C LEU A 271 9.65 -6.35 -20.56
N ALA A 272 9.46 -6.23 -19.25
CA ALA A 272 10.43 -5.57 -18.36
C ALA A 272 11.78 -6.31 -18.37
N ALA A 273 11.76 -7.64 -18.30
CA ALA A 273 12.97 -8.46 -18.39
C ALA A 273 13.69 -8.28 -19.74
N LEU A 274 12.94 -8.27 -20.85
CA LEU A 274 13.49 -8.13 -22.20
C LEU A 274 14.04 -6.73 -22.44
N SER A 275 13.35 -5.69 -21.98
CA SER A 275 13.80 -4.30 -22.03
C SER A 275 15.09 -4.08 -21.24
N LEU A 276 15.23 -4.69 -20.07
CA LEU A 276 16.43 -4.58 -19.23
C LEU A 276 17.60 -5.43 -19.76
N ALA A 277 17.35 -6.64 -20.27
CA ALA A 277 18.38 -7.60 -20.63
C ALA A 277 18.87 -7.51 -22.09
N ILE A 278 17.98 -7.21 -23.05
CA ILE A 278 18.26 -7.38 -24.49
C ILE A 278 18.10 -6.08 -25.27
N LEU A 279 17.01 -5.32 -25.07
CA LEU A 279 16.67 -4.22 -25.97
C LEU A 279 17.40 -2.90 -25.67
N GLY A 280 17.79 -2.68 -24.41
CA GLY A 280 18.33 -1.40 -23.96
C GLY A 280 17.29 -0.28 -24.04
N TYR A 281 17.34 0.66 -23.09
CA TYR A 281 16.45 1.81 -23.10
C TYR A 281 16.92 2.82 -24.16
N LYS A 282 16.23 2.90 -25.31
CA LYS A 282 16.39 4.01 -26.26
C LYS A 282 15.54 5.20 -25.82
N GLU A 283 16.01 6.42 -26.07
CA GLU A 283 15.33 7.67 -25.67
C GLU A 283 13.90 7.81 -26.21
N GLN A 284 13.60 7.11 -27.30
CA GLN A 284 12.24 6.95 -27.79
C GLN A 284 11.69 5.63 -27.26
N ALA A 285 10.91 5.70 -26.18
CA ALA A 285 10.14 4.56 -25.71
C ALA A 285 9.30 4.03 -26.89
N PRO A 286 9.36 2.73 -27.22
CA PRO A 286 8.39 2.17 -28.16
C PRO A 286 6.99 2.46 -27.60
N PRO A 287 6.05 2.91 -28.44
CA PRO A 287 4.75 3.37 -27.98
C PRO A 287 4.10 2.26 -27.17
N ASP A 288 3.66 2.59 -25.95
CA ASP A 288 2.93 1.67 -25.09
C ASP A 288 1.83 0.97 -25.90
N PHE A 289 1.60 -0.31 -25.65
CA PHE A 289 0.54 -1.09 -26.34
C PHE A 289 -0.81 -0.37 -26.31
N VAL A 290 -1.08 0.36 -25.23
CA VAL A 290 -2.25 1.22 -25.04
C VAL A 290 -2.28 2.39 -26.04
N SER A 291 -1.15 3.04 -26.28
CA SER A 291 -0.98 4.14 -27.24
C SER A 291 -1.09 3.66 -28.68
N LEU A 292 -0.56 2.48 -29.00
CA LEU A 292 -0.75 1.80 -30.29
C LEU A 292 -2.22 1.41 -30.51
N SER A 293 -2.86 0.83 -29.50
CA SER A 293 -4.27 0.45 -29.56
C SER A 293 -5.17 1.66 -29.75
N LEU A 294 -4.89 2.77 -29.05
CA LEU A 294 -5.60 4.03 -29.21
C LEU A 294 -5.39 4.64 -30.61
N ALA A 295 -4.17 4.58 -31.16
CA ALA A 295 -3.88 5.04 -32.51
C ALA A 295 -4.64 4.24 -33.58
N TYR A 296 -4.79 2.92 -33.41
CA TYR A 296 -5.60 2.08 -34.29
C TYR A 296 -7.10 2.36 -34.16
N LEU A 297 -7.59 2.62 -32.95
CA LEU A 297 -8.99 2.97 -32.70
C LEU A 297 -9.35 4.33 -33.33
N VAL A 298 -8.48 5.33 -33.21
CA VAL A 298 -8.64 6.64 -33.84
C VAL A 298 -8.63 6.53 -35.37
N LYS A 299 -7.80 5.65 -35.94
CA LYS A 299 -7.77 5.38 -37.39
C LYS A 299 -9.07 4.71 -37.90
N TYR A 300 -9.76 3.95 -37.05
CA TYR A 300 -10.99 3.24 -37.41
C TYR A 300 -12.23 4.16 -37.40
N VAL A 301 -12.25 5.19 -36.56
CA VAL A 301 -13.42 6.09 -36.37
C VAL A 301 -13.34 7.30 -37.31
N ASN A 302 -13.05 7.07 -38.60
CA ASN A 302 -12.86 8.10 -39.63
C ASN A 302 -14.09 9.02 -39.83
N VAL A 303 -14.28 10.02 -38.97
CA VAL A 303 -15.35 11.03 -39.03
C VAL A 303 -14.72 12.41 -39.08
N ASN A 304 -15.14 13.22 -40.06
CA ASN A 304 -14.70 14.58 -40.36
C ASN A 304 -15.20 15.60 -39.31
N ILE A 305 -14.81 15.39 -38.05
CA ILE A 305 -15.00 16.32 -36.95
C ILE A 305 -13.65 16.99 -36.71
N ASP A 306 -13.62 18.26 -36.29
CA ASP A 306 -12.39 19.04 -36.01
C ASP A 306 -11.39 18.24 -35.17
N LEU A 307 -10.52 17.53 -35.88
CA LEU A 307 -9.82 16.35 -35.37
C LEU A 307 -8.89 16.76 -34.25
N ALA A 308 -8.35 17.97 -34.32
CA ALA A 308 -7.43 18.55 -33.35
C ALA A 308 -8.11 18.86 -31.99
N ALA A 309 -9.34 19.38 -32.00
CA ALA A 309 -10.06 19.72 -30.78
C ALA A 309 -10.58 18.47 -30.04
N TRP A 310 -11.05 17.46 -30.78
CA TRP A 310 -11.55 16.22 -30.20
C TRP A 310 -10.43 15.25 -29.80
N THR A 311 -9.33 15.16 -30.56
CA THR A 311 -8.14 14.41 -30.10
C THR A 311 -7.51 15.03 -28.87
N ARG A 312 -7.52 16.37 -28.74
CA ARG A 312 -7.14 17.10 -27.52
C ARG A 312 -8.02 16.70 -26.34
N LEU A 313 -9.35 16.75 -26.47
CA LEU A 313 -10.27 16.43 -25.38
C LEU A 313 -10.27 14.94 -24.99
N PHE A 314 -10.27 14.04 -25.97
CA PHE A 314 -10.21 12.60 -25.70
C PHE A 314 -8.84 12.17 -25.17
N GLY A 315 -7.74 12.74 -25.68
CA GLY A 315 -6.41 12.49 -25.12
C GLY A 315 -6.32 12.95 -23.67
N LEU A 316 -6.88 14.12 -23.35
CA LEU A 316 -6.93 14.66 -21.99
C LEU A 316 -7.80 13.83 -21.04
N LEU A 317 -8.99 13.43 -21.49
CA LEU A 317 -9.93 12.63 -20.71
C LEU A 317 -9.38 11.21 -20.51
N PHE A 318 -8.71 10.66 -21.51
CA PHE A 318 -8.04 9.37 -21.43
C PHE A 318 -6.87 9.39 -20.45
N VAL A 319 -6.01 10.41 -20.53
CA VAL A 319 -4.94 10.65 -19.56
C VAL A 319 -5.50 10.79 -18.13
N GLY A 320 -6.52 11.62 -17.95
CA GLY A 320 -7.13 11.85 -16.64
C GLY A 320 -7.75 10.56 -16.08
N ALA A 321 -8.44 9.79 -16.92
CA ALA A 321 -8.99 8.49 -16.56
C ALA A 321 -7.88 7.49 -16.19
N LEU A 322 -6.78 7.45 -16.94
CA LEU A 322 -5.62 6.61 -16.63
C LEU A 322 -5.05 6.96 -15.25
N ILE A 323 -4.88 8.24 -14.94
CA ILE A 323 -4.39 8.68 -13.62
C ILE A 323 -5.34 8.24 -12.51
N VAL A 324 -6.66 8.44 -12.66
CA VAL A 324 -7.64 8.05 -11.63
C VAL A 324 -7.68 6.53 -11.41
N ILE A 325 -7.62 5.74 -12.49
CA ILE A 325 -7.60 4.28 -12.41
C ILE A 325 -6.33 3.80 -11.70
N ARG A 326 -5.18 4.35 -12.08
CA ARG A 326 -3.88 3.99 -11.49
C ARG A 326 -3.79 4.43 -10.02
N MET A 327 -4.32 5.59 -9.68
CA MET A 327 -4.45 6.09 -8.31
C MET A 327 -5.30 5.16 -7.44
N ARG A 328 -6.48 4.76 -7.91
CA ARG A 328 -7.34 3.80 -7.20
C ARG A 328 -6.64 2.47 -6.98
N PHE A 329 -5.89 1.99 -7.97
CA PHE A 329 -5.11 0.77 -7.85
C PHE A 329 -4.03 0.90 -6.76
N VAL A 330 -3.26 1.99 -6.76
CA VAL A 330 -2.23 2.25 -5.74
C VAL A 330 -2.85 2.35 -4.34
N LEU A 331 -3.92 3.13 -4.17
CA LEU A 331 -4.63 3.26 -2.90
C LEU A 331 -5.19 1.93 -2.38
N ALA A 332 -5.71 1.06 -3.26
CA ALA A 332 -6.19 -0.25 -2.89
C ALA A 332 -5.07 -1.18 -2.37
N ASN A 333 -3.91 -1.14 -3.02
CA ASN A 333 -2.73 -1.90 -2.58
C ASN A 333 -2.20 -1.36 -1.24
N LEU A 334 -2.08 -0.04 -1.08
CA LEU A 334 -1.67 0.58 0.19
C LEU A 334 -2.65 0.29 1.32
N SER A 335 -3.96 0.29 1.06
CA SER A 335 -4.97 -0.04 2.07
C SER A 335 -4.80 -1.46 2.61
N THR A 336 -4.44 -2.41 1.73
CA THR A 336 -4.17 -3.79 2.14
C THR A 336 -2.90 -3.88 2.99
N PHE A 337 -1.84 -3.17 2.60
CA PHE A 337 -0.62 -3.06 3.40
C PHE A 337 -0.88 -2.42 4.77
N PHE A 338 -1.66 -1.34 4.83
CA PHE A 338 -2.02 -0.70 6.09
C PHE A 338 -2.86 -1.56 6.99
N ARG A 339 -3.78 -2.37 6.45
CA ARG A 339 -4.55 -3.31 7.24
C ARG A 339 -3.66 -4.39 7.87
N ALA A 340 -2.59 -4.79 7.19
CA ALA A 340 -1.59 -5.69 7.75
C ALA A 340 -0.70 -4.99 8.80
N ALA A 341 -0.36 -3.72 8.59
CA ALA A 341 0.53 -2.95 9.47
C ALA A 341 -0.19 -2.29 10.67
N SER A 342 -1.52 -2.18 10.65
CA SER A 342 -2.32 -1.47 11.66
C SER A 342 -2.32 -2.12 13.03
N THR A 343 -1.85 -3.37 13.17
CA THR A 343 -1.76 -4.08 14.46
C THR A 343 -0.64 -3.56 15.35
N GLY A 344 0.30 -2.76 14.85
CA GLY A 344 1.47 -2.28 15.61
C GLY A 344 1.85 -0.81 15.42
N ILE A 345 1.18 -0.06 14.55
CA ILE A 345 1.57 1.30 14.12
C ILE A 345 0.45 2.32 14.41
N SER A 346 0.81 3.55 14.81
CA SER A 346 -0.13 4.65 15.04
C SER A 346 -0.85 5.08 13.76
N THR A 347 -2.17 5.33 13.84
CA THR A 347 -2.97 5.86 12.73
C THR A 347 -2.39 7.14 12.13
N SER A 348 -1.85 8.06 12.95
CA SER A 348 -1.24 9.31 12.44
C SER A 348 -0.01 9.06 11.58
N PHE A 349 0.78 8.03 11.91
CA PHE A 349 1.94 7.62 11.11
C PHE A 349 1.47 7.03 9.78
N LEU A 350 0.45 6.17 9.79
CA LEU A 350 -0.13 5.61 8.56
C LEU A 350 -0.68 6.69 7.63
N VAL A 351 -1.33 7.73 8.19
CA VAL A 351 -1.86 8.86 7.41
C VAL A 351 -0.75 9.69 6.78
N LEU A 352 0.33 10.00 7.52
CA LEU A 352 1.47 10.73 6.95
C LEU A 352 2.24 9.91 5.93
N PHE A 353 2.43 8.62 6.18
CA PHE A 353 3.05 7.72 5.21
C PHE A 353 2.20 7.61 3.94
N LEU A 354 0.88 7.54 4.07
CA LEU A 354 -0.03 7.61 2.93
C LEU A 354 0.14 8.94 2.18
N ALA A 355 0.20 10.07 2.89
CA ALA A 355 0.42 11.39 2.27
C ALA A 355 1.71 11.41 1.44
N GLU A 356 2.81 10.88 1.99
CA GLU A 356 4.11 10.81 1.32
C GLU A 356 4.04 9.99 0.04
N VAL A 357 3.55 8.75 0.15
CA VAL A 357 3.43 7.84 -0.99
C VAL A 357 2.52 8.43 -2.07
N LEU A 358 1.41 9.04 -1.68
CA LEU A 358 0.46 9.65 -2.59
C LEU A 358 1.06 10.84 -3.35
N THR A 359 1.76 11.70 -2.63
CA THR A 359 2.36 12.92 -3.19
C THR A 359 3.47 12.58 -4.17
N ILE A 360 4.36 11.68 -3.78
CA ILE A 360 5.41 11.14 -4.63
C ILE A 360 4.82 10.49 -5.89
N TYR A 361 3.76 9.71 -5.73
CA TYR A 361 3.07 9.01 -6.82
C TYR A 361 2.46 9.99 -7.83
N LEU A 362 1.74 11.00 -7.32
CA LEU A 362 1.12 12.05 -8.13
C LEU A 362 2.18 12.87 -8.88
N LEU A 363 3.33 13.16 -8.25
CA LEU A 363 4.45 13.81 -8.91
C LEU A 363 5.06 12.94 -10.03
N ALA A 364 5.29 11.65 -9.76
CA ALA A 364 5.84 10.72 -10.75
C ALA A 364 4.89 10.52 -11.94
N THR A 365 3.58 10.44 -11.72
CA THR A 365 2.58 10.33 -12.78
C THR A 365 2.48 11.60 -13.63
N LEU A 366 2.61 12.78 -13.02
CA LEU A 366 2.67 14.05 -13.73
C LEU A 366 3.91 14.15 -14.64
N ILE A 367 5.05 13.62 -14.19
CA ILE A 367 6.27 13.51 -15.02
C ILE A 367 6.08 12.50 -16.16
N GLN A 368 5.50 11.33 -15.89
CA GLN A 368 5.20 10.33 -16.92
C GLN A 368 4.20 10.87 -17.97
N LEU A 369 3.23 11.67 -17.55
CA LEU A 369 2.27 12.28 -18.45
C LEU A 369 2.93 13.17 -19.50
N ARG A 370 3.99 13.91 -19.14
CA ARG A 370 4.76 14.69 -20.11
C ARG A 370 5.23 13.83 -21.28
N VAL A 371 5.63 12.59 -21.00
CA VAL A 371 6.18 11.65 -21.97
C VAL A 371 5.11 11.10 -22.91
N SER A 372 3.87 10.99 -22.43
CA SER A 372 2.74 10.47 -23.20
C SER A 372 2.08 11.49 -24.14
N LEU A 373 2.40 12.78 -24.05
CA LEU A 373 1.84 13.82 -24.92
C LEU A 373 2.58 13.89 -26.26
N PRO A 374 1.89 13.81 -27.41
CA PRO A 374 2.53 13.90 -28.73
C PRO A 374 3.28 15.23 -28.94
N SER A 375 4.47 15.15 -29.55
CA SER A 375 5.36 16.29 -29.84
C SER A 375 4.72 17.41 -30.66
N LYS A 376 3.61 17.20 -31.36
CA LYS A 376 2.89 18.27 -32.09
C LYS A 376 2.27 19.36 -31.21
N TYR A 377 2.32 19.22 -29.88
CA TYR A 377 1.94 20.26 -28.92
C TYR A 377 3.09 21.17 -28.50
N SER A 378 4.35 20.87 -28.87
CA SER A 378 5.51 21.64 -28.40
C SER A 378 5.73 22.97 -29.11
N ASP A 379 5.00 23.25 -30.20
CA ASP A 379 5.22 24.47 -31.02
C ASP A 379 4.45 25.71 -30.53
N ALA A 380 3.48 25.55 -29.62
CA ALA A 380 2.77 26.68 -29.01
C ALA A 380 3.25 26.90 -27.56
N SER A 381 4.17 27.86 -27.36
CA SER A 381 4.58 28.41 -26.04
C SER A 381 4.88 27.38 -24.94
N ARG A 382 6.17 27.04 -24.73
CA ARG A 382 6.73 26.26 -23.58
C ARG A 382 5.65 25.74 -22.59
N PRO A 383 5.06 24.56 -22.84
CA PRO A 383 3.96 24.04 -22.01
C PRO A 383 4.42 23.86 -20.56
N LEU A 384 3.52 23.92 -19.58
CA LEU A 384 3.88 23.78 -18.15
C LEU A 384 4.66 22.50 -17.89
N LEU A 385 4.31 21.40 -18.58
CA LEU A 385 5.01 20.13 -18.46
C LEU A 385 6.44 20.17 -19.03
N ALA A 386 6.78 21.12 -19.89
CA ALA A 386 8.14 21.31 -20.38
C ALA A 386 9.08 21.88 -19.30
N THR A 387 8.56 22.44 -18.20
CA THR A 387 9.39 22.83 -17.04
C THR A 387 9.78 21.65 -16.18
N LEU A 388 9.15 20.49 -16.36
CA LEU A 388 9.57 19.27 -15.68
C LEU A 388 10.84 18.72 -16.33
N PRO A 389 11.58 17.83 -15.67
CA PRO A 389 12.74 17.19 -16.26
C PRO A 389 12.35 15.98 -17.16
N SER A 390 13.11 15.68 -18.22
CA SER A 390 12.83 14.55 -19.14
C SER A 390 13.91 13.48 -18.99
N PHE A 391 13.70 12.50 -18.10
CA PHE A 391 14.65 11.39 -17.88
C PHE A 391 14.01 10.03 -18.12
N ASN A 392 13.39 9.88 -19.28
CA ASN A 392 12.61 8.69 -19.65
C ASN A 392 13.42 7.40 -19.54
N VAL A 393 14.70 7.45 -19.91
CA VAL A 393 15.60 6.29 -19.87
C VAL A 393 15.91 5.86 -18.44
N VAL A 394 16.22 6.82 -17.57
CA VAL A 394 16.60 6.53 -16.16
C VAL A 394 15.37 6.15 -15.33
N PHE A 395 14.24 6.83 -15.53
CA PHE A 395 13.00 6.46 -14.85
C PHE A 395 12.44 5.14 -15.36
N GLY A 396 12.52 4.88 -16.66
CA GLY A 396 12.11 3.59 -17.23
C GLY A 396 12.93 2.44 -16.66
N SER A 397 14.26 2.54 -16.71
CA SER A 397 15.14 1.47 -16.20
C SER A 397 15.02 1.28 -14.69
N ALA A 398 14.88 2.36 -13.91
CA ALA A 398 14.63 2.28 -12.48
C ALA A 398 13.29 1.62 -12.16
N PHE A 399 12.24 1.94 -12.92
CA PHE A 399 10.93 1.29 -12.79
C PHE A 399 11.03 -0.21 -13.06
N ASP A 400 11.55 -0.61 -14.23
CA ASP A 400 11.59 -2.01 -14.63
C ASP A 400 12.52 -2.84 -13.76
N GLY A 401 13.66 -2.27 -13.33
CA GLY A 401 14.57 -2.94 -12.41
C GLY A 401 13.91 -3.24 -11.06
N THR A 402 13.28 -2.24 -10.45
CA THR A 402 12.61 -2.41 -9.14
C THR A 402 11.35 -3.27 -9.24
N PHE A 403 10.61 -3.14 -10.34
CA PHE A 403 9.48 -3.99 -10.68
C PHE A 403 9.88 -5.47 -10.77
N LEU A 404 10.95 -5.77 -11.50
CA LEU A 404 11.41 -7.15 -11.70
C LEU A 404 11.93 -7.75 -10.38
N ILE A 405 12.76 -7.00 -9.64
CA ILE A 405 13.28 -7.45 -8.33
C ILE A 405 12.13 -7.78 -7.37
N SER A 406 11.15 -6.88 -7.26
CA SER A 406 9.99 -7.09 -6.38
C SER A 406 9.11 -8.26 -6.84
N ALA A 407 8.91 -8.42 -8.16
CA ALA A 407 8.18 -9.55 -8.71
C ALA A 407 8.86 -10.89 -8.41
N ILE A 408 10.18 -10.98 -8.60
CA ILE A 408 10.96 -12.18 -8.28
C ILE A 408 10.91 -12.47 -6.78
N ALA A 409 11.16 -11.48 -5.93
CA ALA A 409 11.13 -11.65 -4.47
C ALA A 409 9.76 -12.15 -3.98
N THR A 410 8.68 -11.56 -4.50
CA THR A 410 7.30 -11.95 -4.14
C THR A 410 6.96 -13.35 -4.65
N GLY A 411 7.38 -13.68 -5.88
CA GLY A 411 7.20 -15.01 -6.45
C GLY A 411 7.97 -16.09 -5.68
N ALA A 412 9.23 -15.83 -5.33
CA ALA A 412 10.07 -16.74 -4.54
C ALA A 412 9.50 -16.96 -3.14
N TRP A 413 9.04 -15.90 -2.47
CA TRP A 413 8.39 -16.00 -1.16
C TRP A 413 7.16 -16.91 -1.20
N ARG A 414 6.28 -16.71 -2.19
CA ARG A 414 5.06 -17.51 -2.34
C ARG A 414 5.34 -18.97 -2.70
N TRP A 415 6.33 -19.18 -3.55
CA TRP A 415 6.79 -20.52 -3.88
C TRP A 415 7.32 -21.26 -2.63
N TYR A 416 8.13 -20.58 -1.82
CA TYR A 416 8.65 -21.14 -0.57
C TYR A 416 7.51 -21.46 0.42
N SER A 417 6.58 -20.52 0.65
CA SER A 417 5.44 -20.78 1.53
C SER A 417 4.55 -21.94 1.06
N SER A 418 4.40 -22.09 -0.26
CA SER A 418 3.63 -23.21 -0.80
C SER A 418 4.35 -24.55 -0.64
N MET A 419 5.68 -24.58 -0.60
CA MET A 419 6.44 -25.79 -0.30
C MET A 419 6.29 -26.19 1.17
N ASP A 420 6.40 -25.24 2.09
CA ASP A 420 6.21 -25.48 3.53
C ASP A 420 4.79 -26.03 3.82
N ASP A 421 3.76 -25.46 3.19
CA ASP A 421 2.38 -25.94 3.32
C ASP A 421 2.21 -27.39 2.80
N LEU A 422 2.93 -27.76 1.73
CA LEU A 422 2.90 -29.13 1.19
C LEU A 422 3.55 -30.12 2.15
N GLU A 423 4.68 -29.75 2.76
CA GLU A 423 5.36 -30.59 3.75
C GLU A 423 4.48 -30.83 4.97
N HIS A 424 3.84 -29.79 5.52
CA HIS A 424 2.96 -29.93 6.68
C HIS A 424 1.64 -30.68 6.38
N SER A 425 1.16 -30.72 5.14
CA SER A 425 -0.05 -31.48 4.78
C SER A 425 0.15 -32.98 4.61
N ASN A 426 1.41 -33.44 4.55
CA ASN A 426 1.77 -34.85 4.38
C ASN A 426 2.03 -35.58 5.72
N TRP A 427 1.98 -34.85 6.84
CA TRP A 427 1.98 -35.36 8.21
C TRP A 427 0.59 -35.20 8.81
#